data_AF-A0A7C8FXU2-F1
#
_entry.id   AF-A0A7C8FXU2-F1
#
_cell.length_a   1.000
_cell.length_b   1.000
_cell.length_c   1.000
_cell.angle_alpha   90.00
_cell.angle_beta   90.00
_cell.angle_gamma   90.00
#
_symmetry.space_group_name_H-M   'P 1'
#
loop_
_entity.id
_entity.type
_entity.pdbx_description
1 polymer ?
#
loop_
_entity_poly.entity_id
_entity_poly.type
_entity_poly.pdbx_seq_one_letter_code
_entity_poly.pdbx_strand_id
1 'polypeptide(L)'
;MFRLFGRRRNGAELRVRSRSESVHAARPSTVRIDFLAPDARTLVGSMAYFKLAAFGYLTAALPLVEDPEARARVAALAETLLARHRRYLDAFHRAADGEDTVPFAGDAVRQAASDELWGRLTPNLWQEAVLAVHLVDGIAVDFLARLGHGARLGGGLHWPLLDRPDDSPAVTVLLAEMERDDTLPDRLSMWGRRVVGDALLWCRALMVLDEPVLRALRDSTLERDDEVQRMVSQIEAVHTDLIAEHTTRMERLGLTA
;
A
#
# COMPACT_ATOMS: atom_id res chain seq x y z
N MET A 1 -21.39 -27.09 65.63
CA MET A 1 -21.78 -26.94 64.22
C MET A 1 -20.88 -25.89 63.58
N PHE A 2 -19.80 -26.28 62.89
CA PHE A 2 -18.97 -25.38 62.09
C PHE A 2 -18.52 -26.12 60.82
N ARG A 3 -18.98 -25.65 59.65
CA ARG A 3 -18.57 -26.14 58.33
C ARG A 3 -17.30 -25.38 57.90
N LEU A 4 -16.20 -26.09 57.71
CA LEU A 4 -15.05 -25.61 56.93
C LEU A 4 -15.06 -26.33 55.57
N PHE A 5 -15.53 -25.65 54.54
CA PHE A 5 -15.26 -26.02 53.15
C PHE A 5 -14.69 -24.80 52.43
N GLY A 6 -13.38 -24.79 52.28
CA GLY A 6 -12.64 -23.85 51.44
C GLY A 6 -12.76 -24.27 49.97
N ARG A 7 -13.27 -23.34 49.16
CA ARG A 7 -13.56 -23.47 47.72
C ARG A 7 -12.25 -23.57 46.92
N ARG A 8 -12.01 -24.65 46.18
CA ARG A 8 -10.97 -24.70 45.13
C ARG A 8 -11.31 -23.67 44.06
N ARG A 9 -10.46 -22.65 43.87
CA ARG A 9 -10.51 -21.76 42.70
C ARG A 9 -9.89 -22.53 41.54
N ASN A 10 -10.69 -22.80 40.50
CA ASN A 10 -10.16 -23.25 39.21
C ASN A 10 -9.24 -22.14 38.69
N GLY A 11 -7.95 -22.45 38.52
CA GLY A 11 -7.02 -21.56 37.86
C GLY A 11 -7.45 -21.39 36.40
N ALA A 12 -7.69 -20.16 35.98
CA ALA A 12 -7.87 -19.86 34.57
C ALA A 12 -6.53 -20.13 33.87
N GLU A 13 -6.51 -21.06 32.92
CA GLU A 13 -5.38 -21.24 32.03
C GLU A 13 -5.15 -19.93 31.27
N LEU A 14 -4.05 -19.25 31.58
CA LEU A 14 -3.56 -18.12 30.80
C LEU A 14 -3.02 -18.67 29.47
N ARG A 15 -3.90 -18.83 28.48
CA ARG A 15 -3.50 -19.08 27.11
C ARG A 15 -2.86 -17.80 26.55
N VAL A 16 -1.55 -17.82 26.38
CA VAL A 16 -0.83 -16.82 25.59
C VAL A 16 -1.27 -17.01 24.15
N ARG A 17 -2.03 -16.05 23.61
CA ARG A 17 -2.40 -16.02 22.20
C ARG A 17 -1.14 -15.99 21.34
N SER A 18 -1.12 -16.78 20.27
CA SER A 18 -0.04 -16.67 19.29
C SER A 18 -0.07 -15.28 18.66
N ARG A 19 1.09 -14.77 18.28
CA ARG A 19 1.23 -13.45 17.64
C ARG A 19 0.36 -13.33 16.38
N SER A 20 0.10 -14.45 15.68
CA SER A 20 -0.81 -14.52 14.53
C SER A 20 -2.28 -14.28 14.91
N GLU A 21 -2.77 -14.83 16.03
CA GLU A 21 -4.16 -14.59 16.49
C GLU A 21 -4.39 -13.13 16.93
N SER A 22 -3.37 -12.45 17.44
CA SER A 22 -3.49 -11.04 17.82
C SER A 22 -3.55 -10.08 16.63
N VAL A 23 -2.91 -10.42 15.50
CA VAL A 23 -2.94 -9.59 14.28
C VAL A 23 -4.27 -9.74 13.56
N HIS A 24 -4.86 -10.94 13.52
CA HIS A 24 -6.18 -11.18 12.92
C HIS A 24 -7.37 -10.60 13.71
N ALA A 25 -7.16 -10.18 14.96
CA ALA A 25 -8.21 -9.60 15.81
C ALA A 25 -8.26 -8.06 15.77
N ALA A 26 -7.31 -7.40 15.10
CA ALA A 26 -7.36 -5.96 14.90
C ALA A 26 -8.48 -5.64 13.91
N ARG A 27 -9.63 -5.17 14.41
CA ARG A 27 -10.63 -4.55 13.55
C ARG A 27 -9.96 -3.39 12.82
N PRO A 28 -10.16 -3.24 11.49
CA PRO A 28 -9.60 -2.11 10.77
C PRO A 28 -10.03 -0.83 11.48
N SER A 29 -9.04 -0.01 11.82
CA SER A 29 -9.30 1.24 12.51
C SER A 29 -10.19 2.12 11.61
N THR A 30 -11.22 2.75 12.18
CA THR A 30 -12.03 3.75 11.46
C THR A 30 -11.31 5.09 11.37
N VAL A 31 -9.98 5.10 11.57
CA VAL A 31 -9.16 6.30 11.63
C VAL A 31 -9.01 6.83 10.21
N ARG A 32 -9.44 8.07 10.01
CA ARG A 32 -9.24 8.81 8.77
C ARG A 32 -8.19 9.88 8.98
N ILE A 33 -7.43 10.13 7.92
CA ILE A 33 -6.34 11.10 7.89
C ILE A 33 -6.52 12.06 6.71
N ASP A 34 -7.77 12.31 6.31
CA ASP A 34 -8.10 13.12 5.14
C ASP A 34 -7.61 14.58 5.23
N PHE A 35 -7.45 15.09 6.44
CA PHE A 35 -6.84 16.39 6.71
C PHE A 35 -5.32 16.45 6.39
N LEU A 36 -4.66 15.30 6.18
CA LEU A 36 -3.26 15.22 5.74
C LEU A 36 -3.13 15.08 4.22
N ALA A 37 -4.25 15.03 3.48
CA ALA A 37 -4.22 14.92 2.03
C ALA A 37 -3.72 16.23 1.39
N PRO A 38 -2.93 16.16 0.31
CA PRO A 38 -2.76 17.30 -0.57
C PRO A 38 -4.08 17.66 -1.25
N ASP A 39 -4.10 18.75 -1.99
CA ASP A 39 -5.26 19.08 -2.82
C ASP A 39 -5.58 17.95 -3.81
N ALA A 40 -6.85 17.92 -4.26
CA ALA A 40 -7.36 16.85 -5.10
C ALA A 40 -6.58 16.69 -6.42
N ARG A 41 -6.10 17.79 -7.01
CA ARG A 41 -5.38 17.74 -8.29
C ARG A 41 -4.00 17.13 -8.07
N THR A 42 -3.26 17.54 -7.04
CA THR A 42 -1.98 16.91 -6.70
C THR A 42 -2.14 15.44 -6.34
N LEU A 43 -3.15 15.08 -5.54
CA LEU A 43 -3.39 13.67 -5.18
C LEU A 43 -3.65 12.79 -6.42
N VAL A 44 -4.50 13.25 -7.34
CA VAL A 44 -4.81 12.55 -8.60
C VAL A 44 -3.59 12.51 -9.52
N GLY A 45 -2.84 13.61 -9.62
CA GLY A 45 -1.60 13.69 -10.38
C GLY A 45 -0.55 12.71 -9.87
N SER A 46 -0.40 12.60 -8.54
CA SER A 46 0.44 11.60 -7.90
C SER A 46 0.04 10.18 -8.24
N MET A 47 -1.26 9.88 -8.31
CA MET A 47 -1.73 8.57 -8.72
C MET A 47 -1.49 8.30 -10.21
N ALA A 48 -1.70 9.29 -11.08
CA ALA A 48 -1.34 9.17 -12.48
C ALA A 48 0.15 8.83 -12.64
N TYR A 49 1.04 9.57 -11.98
CA TYR A 49 2.47 9.34 -12.09
C TYR A 49 2.90 8.00 -11.47
N PHE A 50 2.37 7.66 -10.29
CA PHE A 50 2.60 6.37 -9.63
C PHE A 50 2.30 5.18 -10.55
N LYS A 51 1.17 5.19 -11.27
CA LYS A 51 0.80 4.12 -12.23
C LYS A 51 1.73 4.09 -13.45
N LEU A 52 2.18 5.25 -13.93
CA LEU A 52 3.14 5.33 -15.04
C LEU A 52 4.51 4.76 -14.64
N ALA A 53 4.99 5.10 -13.44
CA ALA A 53 6.23 4.55 -12.90
C ALA A 53 6.13 3.04 -12.66
N ALA A 54 5.00 2.56 -12.13
CA ALA A 54 4.72 1.12 -11.99
C ALA A 54 4.72 0.39 -13.34
N PHE A 55 4.15 1.00 -14.39
CA PHE A 55 4.20 0.48 -15.75
C PHE A 55 5.65 0.35 -16.26
N GLY A 56 6.47 1.40 -16.09
CA GLY A 56 7.89 1.36 -16.44
C GLY A 56 8.65 0.28 -15.69
N TYR A 57 8.40 0.17 -14.38
CA TYR A 57 8.96 -0.85 -13.51
C TYR A 57 8.65 -2.28 -14.00
N LEU A 58 7.38 -2.57 -14.29
CA LEU A 58 6.96 -3.90 -14.72
C LEU A 58 7.44 -4.25 -16.14
N THR A 59 7.38 -3.29 -17.06
CA THR A 59 7.84 -3.50 -18.44
C THR A 59 9.34 -3.73 -18.52
N ALA A 60 10.13 -3.14 -17.62
CA ALA A 60 11.57 -3.42 -17.52
C ALA A 60 11.88 -4.88 -17.13
N ALA A 61 10.93 -5.60 -16.52
CA ALA A 61 11.10 -7.02 -16.19
C ALA A 61 10.73 -7.97 -17.35
N LEU A 62 10.00 -7.51 -18.39
CA LEU A 62 9.56 -8.36 -19.51
C LEU A 62 10.69 -9.12 -20.23
N PRO A 63 11.90 -8.55 -20.44
CA PRO A 63 13.01 -9.28 -21.06
C PRO A 63 13.46 -10.51 -20.26
N LEU A 64 13.19 -10.56 -18.96
CA LEU A 64 13.55 -11.69 -18.07
C LEU A 64 12.53 -12.84 -18.15
N VAL A 65 11.37 -12.63 -18.77
CA VAL A 65 10.30 -13.65 -18.84
C VAL A 65 10.53 -14.53 -20.06
N GLU A 66 11.08 -15.73 -19.89
CA GLU A 66 11.42 -16.61 -21.03
C GLU A 66 10.18 -17.20 -21.72
N ASP A 67 9.18 -17.63 -20.94
CA ASP A 67 7.93 -18.19 -21.45
C ASP A 67 7.09 -17.11 -22.17
N PRO A 68 6.78 -17.27 -23.47
CA PRO A 68 5.96 -16.32 -24.21
C PRO A 68 4.56 -16.11 -23.61
N GLU A 69 3.96 -17.15 -23.02
CA GLU A 69 2.61 -17.05 -22.45
C GLU A 69 2.62 -16.24 -21.14
N ALA A 70 3.56 -16.54 -20.23
CA ALA A 70 3.81 -15.71 -19.06
C ALA A 70 4.14 -14.26 -19.44
N ARG A 71 4.97 -14.05 -20.48
CA ARG A 71 5.33 -12.72 -20.97
C ARG A 71 4.11 -11.94 -21.44
N ALA A 72 3.19 -12.58 -22.17
CA ALA A 72 1.94 -11.97 -22.59
C ALA A 72 1.05 -11.60 -21.39
N ARG A 73 0.96 -12.45 -20.37
CA ARG A 73 0.22 -12.17 -19.13
C ARG A 73 0.80 -10.97 -18.37
N VAL A 74 2.13 -10.89 -18.24
CA VAL A 74 2.81 -9.75 -17.60
C VAL A 74 2.62 -8.46 -18.41
N ALA A 75 2.65 -8.55 -19.74
CA ALA A 75 2.38 -7.40 -20.62
C ALA A 75 0.94 -6.87 -20.47
N ALA A 76 -0.05 -7.76 -20.32
CA ALA A 76 -1.44 -7.37 -20.05
C ALA A 76 -1.61 -6.69 -18.68
N LEU A 77 -0.85 -7.13 -17.67
CA LEU A 77 -0.80 -6.45 -16.37
C LEU A 77 -0.23 -5.03 -16.52
N ALA A 78 0.85 -4.87 -17.29
CA ALA A 78 1.41 -3.56 -17.59
C ALA A 78 0.41 -2.66 -18.35
N GLU A 79 -0.32 -3.20 -19.32
CA GLU A 79 -1.38 -2.47 -20.03
C GLU A 79 -2.44 -1.93 -19.06
N THR A 80 -2.85 -2.72 -18.06
CA THR A 80 -3.80 -2.29 -17.03
C THR A 80 -3.27 -1.10 -16.22
N LEU A 81 -1.98 -1.07 -15.89
CA LEU A 81 -1.34 0.07 -15.23
C LEU A 81 -1.37 1.33 -16.11
N LEU A 82 -1.04 1.19 -17.39
CA LEU A 82 -1.08 2.31 -18.34
C LEU A 82 -2.50 2.84 -18.57
N ALA A 83 -3.50 1.96 -18.62
CA ALA A 83 -4.90 2.35 -18.72
C ALA A 83 -5.35 3.14 -17.47
N ARG A 84 -4.95 2.69 -16.28
CA ARG A 84 -5.20 3.41 -15.02
C ARG A 84 -4.49 4.77 -14.99
N HIS A 85 -3.23 4.82 -15.41
CA HIS A 85 -2.49 6.08 -15.56
C HIS A 85 -3.27 7.08 -16.41
N ARG A 86 -3.73 6.68 -17.62
CA ARG A 86 -4.51 7.56 -18.51
C ARG A 86 -5.77 8.09 -17.85
N ARG A 87 -6.52 7.24 -17.13
CA ARG A 87 -7.71 7.66 -16.36
C ARG A 87 -7.39 8.74 -15.33
N TYR A 88 -6.32 8.57 -14.55
CA TYR A 88 -5.90 9.58 -13.57
C TYR A 88 -5.32 10.84 -14.24
N LEU A 89 -4.63 10.70 -15.37
CA LEU A 89 -4.09 11.84 -16.10
C LEU A 89 -5.19 12.72 -16.68
N ASP A 90 -6.23 12.11 -17.26
CA ASP A 90 -7.39 12.84 -17.76
C ASP A 90 -8.11 13.58 -16.62
N ALA A 91 -8.14 12.98 -15.44
CA ALA A 91 -8.69 13.59 -14.22
C ALA A 91 -7.86 14.78 -13.73
N PHE A 92 -6.54 14.63 -13.73
CA PHE A 92 -5.59 15.69 -13.39
C PHE A 92 -5.76 16.91 -14.31
N HIS A 93 -5.94 16.68 -15.62
CA HIS A 93 -6.21 17.76 -16.57
C HIS A 93 -7.60 18.39 -16.41
N ARG A 94 -8.64 17.60 -16.10
CA ARG A 94 -10.00 18.14 -15.85
C ARG A 94 -10.12 18.90 -14.53
N ALA A 95 -9.24 18.64 -13.57
CA ALA A 95 -9.16 19.40 -12.33
C ALA A 95 -8.42 20.73 -12.49
N ALA A 96 -7.93 21.06 -13.69
CA ALA A 96 -7.40 22.38 -13.99
C ALA A 96 -8.55 23.39 -14.13
N ASP A 97 -8.51 24.46 -13.33
CA ASP A 97 -9.45 25.57 -13.46
C ASP A 97 -8.97 26.52 -14.58
N GLY A 98 -9.62 26.48 -15.74
CA GLY A 98 -9.40 27.45 -16.83
C GLY A 98 -8.02 27.35 -17.51
N GLU A 99 -7.29 28.47 -17.59
CA GLU A 99 -5.97 28.60 -18.24
C GLU A 99 -4.80 28.02 -17.41
N ASP A 100 -5.09 27.34 -16.29
CA ASP A 100 -4.07 26.87 -15.36
C ASP A 100 -3.25 25.66 -15.89
N THR A 101 -2.10 25.96 -16.50
CA THR A 101 -1.15 25.00 -17.08
C THR A 101 -0.19 24.40 -16.04
N VAL A 102 -0.70 23.84 -14.93
CA VAL A 102 0.17 23.09 -14.01
C VAL A 102 0.76 21.89 -14.78
N PRO A 103 2.10 21.79 -14.89
CA PRO A 103 2.72 20.71 -15.63
C PRO A 103 2.52 19.37 -14.91
N PHE A 104 2.39 18.30 -15.69
CA PHE A 104 2.44 16.93 -15.19
C PHE A 104 3.89 16.53 -14.87
N ALA A 105 4.49 17.17 -13.85
CA ALA A 105 5.89 16.96 -13.46
C ALA A 105 6.17 17.48 -12.03
N GLY A 106 7.27 17.00 -11.44
CA GLY A 106 7.80 17.54 -10.18
C GLY A 106 6.81 17.43 -9.02
N ASP A 107 6.72 18.50 -8.23
CA ASP A 107 5.92 18.54 -7.00
C ASP A 107 4.42 18.47 -7.27
N ALA A 108 3.96 18.96 -8.43
CA ALA A 108 2.55 18.92 -8.82
C ALA A 108 1.98 17.50 -8.86
N VAL A 109 2.84 16.49 -9.07
CA VAL A 109 2.49 15.07 -9.10
C VAL A 109 3.29 14.25 -8.08
N ARG A 110 4.01 14.89 -7.16
CA ARG A 110 4.92 14.23 -6.21
C ARG A 110 5.82 13.18 -6.90
N GLN A 111 6.37 13.55 -8.04
CA GLN A 111 7.14 12.66 -8.92
C GLN A 111 8.23 11.89 -8.16
N ALA A 112 9.05 12.62 -7.37
CA ALA A 112 10.17 12.06 -6.64
C ALA A 112 9.78 10.92 -5.69
N ALA A 113 8.60 10.97 -5.06
CA ALA A 113 8.15 9.92 -4.15
C ALA A 113 7.92 8.59 -4.88
N SER A 114 7.33 8.64 -6.09
CA SER A 114 7.10 7.43 -6.89
C SER A 114 8.41 6.91 -7.50
N ASP A 115 9.28 7.81 -7.97
CA ASP A 115 10.60 7.44 -8.49
C ASP A 115 11.46 6.76 -7.41
N GLU A 116 11.45 7.28 -6.18
CA GLU A 116 12.16 6.69 -5.06
C GLU A 116 11.62 5.30 -4.71
N LEU A 117 10.30 5.14 -4.63
CA LEU A 117 9.67 3.85 -4.36
C LEU A 117 10.08 2.79 -5.38
N TRP A 118 9.83 3.04 -6.67
CA TRP A 118 10.09 2.04 -7.70
C TRP A 118 11.59 1.84 -7.95
N GLY A 119 12.41 2.85 -7.71
CA GLY A 119 13.88 2.76 -7.78
C GLY A 119 14.51 1.92 -6.66
N ARG A 120 13.89 1.85 -5.47
CA ARG A 120 14.37 1.02 -4.35
C ARG A 120 14.02 -0.46 -4.47
N LEU A 121 12.99 -0.77 -5.25
CA LEU A 121 12.47 -2.12 -5.43
C LEU A 121 13.19 -2.87 -6.55
N THR A 122 14.51 -3.06 -6.50
CA THR A 122 15.26 -3.76 -7.56
C THR A 122 15.01 -5.28 -7.56
N PRO A 123 14.21 -5.83 -8.49
CA PRO A 123 13.89 -7.25 -8.49
C PRO A 123 15.03 -8.05 -9.15
N ASN A 124 15.36 -9.19 -8.58
CA ASN A 124 16.29 -10.17 -9.15
C ASN A 124 15.57 -11.19 -10.05
N LEU A 125 14.25 -11.32 -9.90
CA LEU A 125 13.38 -12.18 -10.70
C LEU A 125 12.19 -11.37 -11.21
N TRP A 126 11.65 -11.72 -12.37
CA TRP A 126 10.47 -11.01 -12.88
C TRP A 126 9.22 -11.24 -12.00
N GLN A 127 9.12 -12.37 -11.30
CA GLN A 127 8.05 -12.65 -10.33
C GLN A 127 8.10 -11.70 -9.13
N GLU A 128 9.31 -11.27 -8.70
CA GLU A 128 9.47 -10.24 -7.67
C GLU A 128 8.90 -8.89 -8.16
N ALA A 129 9.08 -8.56 -9.44
CA ALA A 129 8.50 -7.35 -10.03
C ALA A 129 6.96 -7.40 -10.07
N VAL A 130 6.39 -8.54 -10.47
CA VAL A 130 4.93 -8.77 -10.48
C VAL A 130 4.36 -8.67 -9.06
N LEU A 131 5.02 -9.31 -8.08
CA LEU A 131 4.59 -9.25 -6.69
C LEU A 131 4.70 -7.84 -6.10
N ALA A 132 5.79 -7.11 -6.39
CA ALA A 132 5.94 -5.72 -5.96
C ALA A 132 4.80 -4.86 -6.47
N VAL A 133 4.48 -4.94 -7.77
CA VAL A 133 3.34 -4.23 -8.35
C VAL A 133 2.04 -4.60 -7.65
N HIS A 134 1.76 -5.89 -7.47
CA HIS A 134 0.53 -6.34 -6.81
C HIS A 134 0.37 -5.78 -5.38
N LEU A 135 1.43 -5.87 -4.57
CA LEU A 135 1.40 -5.47 -3.17
C LEU A 135 1.35 -3.95 -3.01
N VAL A 136 2.22 -3.22 -3.71
CA VAL A 136 2.28 -1.77 -3.65
C VAL A 136 0.99 -1.15 -4.17
N ASP A 137 0.43 -1.67 -5.27
CA ASP A 137 -0.86 -1.20 -5.79
C ASP A 137 -1.98 -1.41 -4.78
N GLY A 138 -2.01 -2.58 -4.12
CA GLY A 138 -2.93 -2.87 -3.02
C GLY A 138 -2.81 -1.89 -1.86
N ILE A 139 -1.60 -1.72 -1.33
CA ILE A 139 -1.34 -0.78 -0.23
C ILE A 139 -1.73 0.64 -0.60
N ALA A 140 -1.45 1.08 -1.83
CA ALA A 140 -1.84 2.40 -2.32
C ALA A 140 -3.37 2.57 -2.33
N VAL A 141 -4.10 1.58 -2.84
CA VAL A 141 -5.57 1.55 -2.84
C VAL A 141 -6.11 1.68 -1.41
N ASP A 142 -5.59 0.88 -0.49
CA ASP A 142 -6.03 0.84 0.91
C ASP A 142 -5.66 2.14 1.64
N PHE A 143 -4.49 2.72 1.39
CA PHE A 143 -4.03 3.97 2.00
C PHE A 143 -4.87 5.15 1.52
N LEU A 144 -5.08 5.27 0.21
CA LEU A 144 -5.87 6.35 -0.33
C LEU A 144 -7.32 6.27 0.15
N ALA A 145 -7.87 5.08 0.42
CA ALA A 145 -9.22 4.96 0.99
C ALA A 145 -9.37 5.74 2.31
N ARG A 146 -8.26 5.90 3.05
CA ARG A 146 -8.17 6.64 4.32
C ARG A 146 -7.72 8.09 4.14
N LEU A 147 -6.82 8.36 3.17
CA LEU A 147 -6.28 9.69 2.87
C LEU A 147 -7.22 10.55 2.00
N GLY A 148 -7.79 9.99 0.93
CA GLY A 148 -8.64 10.73 -0.01
C GLY A 148 -10.09 10.89 0.46
N HIS A 149 -10.44 10.40 1.65
CA HIS A 149 -11.83 10.37 2.12
C HIS A 149 -12.38 11.78 2.34
N GLY A 150 -13.14 12.30 1.37
CA GLY A 150 -13.73 13.64 1.42
C GLY A 150 -13.15 14.61 0.38
N ALA A 151 -12.10 14.20 -0.34
CA ALA A 151 -11.59 14.95 -1.47
C ALA A 151 -12.68 15.04 -2.56
N ARG A 152 -13.10 16.27 -2.90
CA ARG A 152 -13.93 16.53 -4.07
C ARG A 152 -13.03 16.50 -5.29
N LEU A 153 -13.01 15.38 -5.99
CA LEU A 153 -12.24 15.26 -7.21
C LEU A 153 -12.99 15.95 -8.36
N GLY A 154 -12.27 16.75 -9.16
CA GLY A 154 -12.80 17.31 -10.39
C GLY A 154 -13.05 16.24 -11.45
N GLY A 155 -13.85 16.55 -12.47
CA GLY A 155 -13.92 15.73 -13.67
C GLY A 155 -14.62 14.37 -13.53
N GLY A 156 -15.64 14.26 -12.68
CA GLY A 156 -16.55 13.10 -12.59
C GLY A 156 -16.03 11.90 -11.79
N LEU A 157 -14.85 12.03 -11.18
CA LEU A 157 -14.32 10.99 -10.31
C LEU A 157 -14.81 11.22 -8.88
N HIS A 158 -15.25 10.17 -8.23
CA HIS A 158 -15.58 10.21 -6.82
C HIS A 158 -14.56 9.36 -6.06
N TRP A 159 -14.16 9.84 -4.89
CA TRP A 159 -13.41 9.00 -3.97
C TRP A 159 -14.36 7.96 -3.35
N PRO A 160 -13.99 6.68 -3.25
CA PRO A 160 -12.79 6.07 -3.80
C PRO A 160 -12.90 5.80 -5.30
N LEU A 161 -11.87 6.20 -6.04
CA LEU A 161 -11.68 5.98 -7.48
C LEU A 161 -11.35 4.51 -7.80
N LEU A 162 -11.62 3.63 -6.86
CA LEU A 162 -11.05 2.30 -6.73
C LEU A 162 -12.00 1.31 -7.38
N ASP A 163 -11.86 1.11 -8.69
CA ASP A 163 -12.04 -0.24 -9.21
C ASP A 163 -11.02 -1.08 -8.46
N ARG A 164 -11.48 -1.79 -7.41
CA ARG A 164 -10.67 -2.84 -6.78
C ARG A 164 -10.18 -3.69 -7.96
N PRO A 165 -8.86 -3.91 -8.12
CA PRO A 165 -8.44 -4.92 -9.08
C PRO A 165 -9.26 -6.17 -8.76
N ASP A 166 -10.05 -6.65 -9.72
CA ASP A 166 -10.53 -8.03 -9.73
C ASP A 166 -9.36 -8.91 -9.31
N ASP A 167 -9.60 -9.91 -8.48
CA ASP A 167 -8.57 -10.79 -7.93
C ASP A 167 -7.54 -11.11 -9.04
N SER A 168 -6.35 -10.53 -8.84
CA SER A 168 -5.54 -9.89 -9.89
C SER A 168 -4.99 -10.86 -10.93
N PRO A 169 -4.88 -10.46 -12.22
CA PRO A 169 -4.02 -11.15 -13.20
C PRO A 169 -2.59 -11.41 -12.66
N ALA A 170 -2.08 -10.55 -11.77
CA ALA A 170 -0.82 -10.78 -11.08
C ALA A 170 -0.85 -12.01 -10.16
N VAL A 171 -1.96 -12.22 -9.42
CA VAL A 171 -2.16 -13.39 -8.54
C VAL A 171 -2.15 -14.67 -9.36
N THR A 172 -2.91 -14.71 -10.46
CA THR A 172 -2.95 -15.88 -11.36
C THR A 172 -1.56 -16.20 -11.91
N VAL A 173 -0.80 -15.19 -12.34
CA VAL A 173 0.57 -15.36 -12.83
C VAL A 173 1.49 -15.92 -11.74
N LEU A 174 1.44 -15.35 -10.53
CA LEU A 174 2.31 -15.77 -9.43
C LEU A 174 1.99 -17.19 -8.96
N LEU A 175 0.71 -17.55 -8.82
CA LEU A 175 0.30 -18.90 -8.43
C LEU A 175 0.79 -19.94 -9.44
N ALA A 176 0.63 -19.68 -10.74
CA ALA A 176 1.09 -20.57 -11.80
C ALA A 176 2.62 -20.76 -11.78
N GLU A 177 3.39 -19.72 -11.44
CA GLU A 177 4.85 -19.84 -11.32
C GLU A 177 5.28 -20.59 -10.05
N MET A 178 4.58 -20.38 -8.93
CA MET A 178 4.86 -21.09 -7.68
C MET A 178 4.51 -22.57 -7.74
N GLU A 179 3.56 -22.97 -8.58
CA GLU A 179 3.29 -24.38 -8.89
C GLU A 179 4.43 -25.05 -9.69
N ARG A 180 5.27 -24.26 -10.36
CA ARG A 180 6.39 -24.75 -11.19
C ARG A 180 7.72 -24.78 -10.44
N ASP A 181 7.86 -23.98 -9.38
CA ASP A 181 9.07 -23.86 -8.57
C ASP A 181 8.73 -23.74 -7.08
N ASP A 182 8.92 -24.85 -6.34
CA ASP A 182 8.65 -24.95 -4.91
C ASP A 182 9.53 -24.03 -4.04
N THR A 183 10.62 -23.47 -4.58
CA THR A 183 11.50 -22.53 -3.86
C THR A 183 11.04 -21.07 -3.98
N LEU A 184 10.18 -20.79 -4.95
CA LEU A 184 9.71 -19.44 -5.25
C LEU A 184 8.87 -18.83 -4.11
N PRO A 185 7.96 -19.55 -3.42
CA PRO A 185 7.17 -18.99 -2.31
C PRO A 185 8.02 -18.42 -1.16
N ASP A 186 9.08 -19.12 -0.74
CA ASP A 186 9.96 -18.66 0.34
C ASP A 186 10.68 -17.35 -0.04
N ARG A 187 11.14 -17.28 -1.29
CA ARG A 187 11.80 -16.11 -1.84
C ARG A 187 10.84 -14.92 -1.97
N LEU A 188 9.66 -15.16 -2.52
CA LEU A 188 8.60 -14.15 -2.65
C LEU A 188 8.11 -13.65 -1.29
N SER A 189 8.09 -14.50 -0.26
CA SER A 189 7.79 -14.11 1.12
C SER A 189 8.81 -13.10 1.67
N MET A 190 10.11 -13.36 1.49
CA MET A 190 11.18 -12.43 1.87
C MET A 190 11.07 -11.11 1.11
N TRP A 191 10.76 -11.16 -0.17
CA TRP A 191 10.56 -9.98 -1.00
C TRP A 191 9.33 -9.16 -0.54
N GLY A 192 8.19 -9.80 -0.31
CA GLY A 192 6.97 -9.13 0.14
C GLY A 192 7.15 -8.36 1.46
N ARG A 193 7.89 -8.94 2.41
CA ARG A 193 8.28 -8.28 3.67
C ARG A 193 9.13 -7.02 3.47
N ARG A 194 9.97 -6.99 2.43
CA ARG A 194 10.75 -5.79 2.10
C ARG A 194 9.85 -4.73 1.47
N VAL A 195 8.98 -5.13 0.54
CA VAL A 195 8.12 -4.24 -0.25
C VAL A 195 7.21 -3.38 0.63
N VAL A 196 6.65 -3.93 1.71
CA VAL A 196 5.74 -3.17 2.59
C VAL A 196 6.40 -1.94 3.21
N GLY A 197 7.70 -2.03 3.57
CA GLY A 197 8.43 -0.90 4.16
C GLY A 197 8.56 0.28 3.19
N ASP A 198 8.98 0.01 1.95
CA ASP A 198 9.10 1.05 0.92
C ASP A 198 7.73 1.62 0.54
N ALA A 199 6.68 0.79 0.48
CA ALA A 199 5.31 1.25 0.23
C ALA A 199 4.78 2.19 1.32
N LEU A 200 5.07 1.92 2.60
CA LEU A 200 4.68 2.80 3.71
C LEU A 200 5.45 4.13 3.69
N LEU A 201 6.72 4.12 3.28
CA LEU A 201 7.48 5.36 3.06
C LEU A 201 6.87 6.22 1.95
N TRP A 202 6.42 5.59 0.86
CA TRP A 202 5.69 6.29 -0.20
C TRP A 202 4.35 6.86 0.29
N CYS A 203 3.58 6.09 1.08
CA CYS A 203 2.34 6.59 1.69
C CYS A 203 2.61 7.85 2.53
N ARG A 204 3.69 7.83 3.32
CA ARG A 204 4.12 9.01 4.09
C ARG A 204 4.49 10.19 3.21
N ALA A 205 5.19 9.97 2.11
CA ALA A 205 5.60 11.01 1.18
C ALA A 205 4.43 11.66 0.43
N LEU A 206 3.25 11.01 0.37
CA LEU A 206 2.03 11.61 -0.17
C LEU A 206 1.32 12.58 0.79
N MET A 207 1.55 12.45 2.10
CA MET A 207 0.92 13.31 3.09
C MET A 207 1.52 14.72 3.10
N VAL A 208 0.71 15.70 3.49
CA VAL A 208 1.18 17.03 3.88
C VAL A 208 1.44 17.00 5.39
N LEU A 209 2.72 17.02 5.76
CA LEU A 209 3.15 16.90 7.16
C LEU A 209 4.04 18.08 7.52
N ASP A 210 3.73 18.73 8.64
CA ASP A 210 4.57 19.78 9.19
C ASP A 210 5.84 19.22 9.82
N GLU A 211 6.89 20.06 9.92
CA GLU A 211 8.20 19.65 10.43
C GLU A 211 8.18 19.03 11.84
N PRO A 212 7.38 19.52 12.82
CA PRO A 212 7.28 18.86 14.14
C PRO A 212 6.81 17.40 14.05
N VAL A 213 5.87 17.12 13.14
CA VAL A 213 5.31 15.78 12.95
C VAL A 213 6.29 14.91 12.19
N LEU A 214 6.97 15.46 11.19
CA LEU A 214 8.05 14.76 10.49
C LEU A 214 9.18 14.35 11.46
N ARG A 215 9.56 15.22 12.39
CA ARG A 215 10.53 14.92 13.47
C ARG A 215 10.02 13.83 14.39
N ALA A 216 8.78 13.94 14.86
CA ALA A 216 8.16 12.95 15.72
C ALA A 216 8.09 11.56 15.06
N LEU A 217 7.80 11.48 13.76
CA LEU A 217 7.81 10.21 13.03
C LEU A 217 9.23 9.67 12.75
N ARG A 218 10.29 10.46 12.97
CA ARG A 218 11.70 10.01 12.84
C ARG A 218 12.29 9.56 14.18
N ASP A 219 11.88 10.21 15.27
CA ASP A 219 12.41 9.96 16.61
C ASP A 219 11.29 9.90 17.64
N SER A 220 10.99 8.68 18.10
CA SER A 220 9.94 8.38 19.10
C SER A 220 10.23 8.93 20.50
N THR A 221 11.46 9.41 20.76
CA THR A 221 11.91 9.84 22.09
C THR A 221 11.70 11.32 22.38
N LEU A 222 11.39 12.11 21.35
CA LEU A 222 11.16 13.54 21.48
C LEU A 222 9.85 13.82 22.23
N GLU A 223 9.91 14.74 23.20
CA GLU A 223 8.71 15.35 23.78
C GLU A 223 7.93 16.10 22.71
N ARG A 224 6.60 15.95 22.74
CA ARG A 224 5.67 16.49 21.75
C ARG A 224 4.47 17.07 22.47
N ASP A 225 3.88 18.09 21.87
CA ASP A 225 2.56 18.54 22.29
C ASP A 225 1.49 17.49 21.97
N ASP A 226 0.32 17.68 22.59
CA ASP A 226 -0.82 16.77 22.45
C ASP A 226 -1.36 16.70 21.01
N GLU A 227 -1.14 17.72 20.19
CA GLU A 227 -1.61 17.75 18.80
C GLU A 227 -0.74 16.89 17.90
N VAL A 228 0.57 17.09 17.93
CA VAL A 228 1.56 16.28 17.23
C VAL A 228 1.44 14.82 17.66
N GLN A 229 1.27 14.55 18.96
CA GLN A 229 1.11 13.18 19.45
C GLN A 229 -0.17 12.52 18.92
N ARG A 230 -1.31 13.23 18.89
CA ARG A 230 -2.55 12.72 18.29
C ARG A 230 -2.36 12.37 16.82
N MET A 231 -1.72 13.26 16.06
CA MET A 231 -1.52 13.08 14.62
C MET A 231 -0.60 11.91 14.30
N VAL A 232 0.50 11.76 15.06
CA VAL A 232 1.40 10.60 14.97
C VAL A 232 0.64 9.30 15.26
N SER A 233 -0.16 9.26 16.32
CA SER A 233 -0.96 8.07 16.66
C SER A 233 -1.99 7.71 15.59
N GLN A 234 -2.58 8.70 14.91
CA GLN A 234 -3.49 8.44 13.78
C GLN A 234 -2.74 7.84 12.59
N ILE A 235 -1.55 8.35 12.25
CA ILE A 235 -0.71 7.82 11.17
C ILE A 235 -0.26 6.38 11.49
N GLU A 236 0.18 6.12 12.72
CA GLU A 236 0.59 4.78 13.16
C GLU A 236 -0.57 3.78 13.14
N ALA A 237 -1.78 4.20 13.50
CA ALA A 237 -2.98 3.36 13.39
C ALA A 237 -3.27 2.99 11.94
N VAL A 238 -3.19 3.96 11.01
CA VAL A 238 -3.34 3.70 9.58
C VAL A 238 -2.26 2.76 9.05
N HIS A 239 -0.99 2.97 9.42
CA HIS A 239 0.10 2.05 9.03
C HIS A 239 -0.12 0.63 9.54
N THR A 240 -0.60 0.48 10.78
CA THR A 240 -0.91 -0.84 11.37
C THR A 240 -1.98 -1.55 10.56
N ASP A 241 -3.04 -0.84 10.15
CA ASP A 241 -4.07 -1.44 9.31
C ASP A 241 -3.56 -1.81 7.91
N LEU A 242 -2.70 -0.99 7.30
CA LEU A 242 -2.10 -1.28 5.99
C LEU A 242 -1.22 -2.52 6.04
N ILE A 243 -0.46 -2.70 7.12
CA ILE A 243 0.35 -3.91 7.34
C ILE A 243 -0.57 -5.13 7.47
N ALA A 244 -1.69 -5.03 8.19
CA ALA A 244 -2.64 -6.14 8.33
C ALA A 244 -3.28 -6.55 6.98
N GLU A 245 -3.65 -5.57 6.14
CA GLU A 245 -4.17 -5.83 4.79
C GLU A 245 -3.08 -6.40 3.86
N HIS A 246 -1.84 -5.93 3.98
CA HIS A 246 -0.68 -6.52 3.31
C HIS A 246 -0.47 -7.99 3.72
N THR A 247 -0.51 -8.31 5.02
CA THR A 247 -0.42 -9.69 5.52
C THR A 247 -1.53 -10.56 4.93
N THR A 248 -2.77 -10.07 4.93
CA THR A 248 -3.90 -10.78 4.32
C THR A 248 -3.67 -11.04 2.83
N ARG A 249 -3.08 -10.08 2.11
CA ARG A 249 -2.77 -10.18 0.68
C ARG A 249 -1.65 -11.19 0.40
N MET A 250 -0.64 -11.27 1.27
CA MET A 250 0.42 -12.30 1.23
C MET A 250 -0.16 -13.70 1.49
N GLU A 251 -1.01 -13.85 2.50
CA GLU A 251 -1.64 -15.13 2.86
C GLU A 251 -2.52 -15.69 1.72
N ARG A 252 -3.22 -14.83 0.97
CA ARG A 252 -3.99 -15.24 -0.22
C ARG A 252 -3.14 -15.86 -1.33
N LEU A 253 -1.86 -15.51 -1.38
CA LEU A 253 -0.87 -16.09 -2.30
C LEU A 253 -0.18 -17.33 -1.71
N GLY A 254 -0.51 -17.74 -0.47
CA GLY A 254 0.21 -18.78 0.25
C GLY A 254 1.60 -18.33 0.74
N LEU A 255 1.85 -17.03 0.80
CA LEU A 255 3.13 -16.44 1.23
C LEU A 255 3.11 -16.06 2.71
N THR A 256 4.29 -15.98 3.32
CA THR A 256 4.46 -15.48 4.70
C THR A 256 4.82 -14.01 4.70
N ALA A 257 4.14 -13.22 5.53
CA ALA A 257 4.45 -11.80 5.79
C ALA A 257 5.43 -11.61 6.96
#